data_AF-A0A2H3CPL6-F1
#
_entry.id   AF-A0A2H3CPL6-F1
#
_cell.length_a   1.000
_cell.length_b   1.000
_cell.length_c   1.000
_cell.angle_alpha   90.00
_cell.angle_beta   90.00
_cell.angle_gamma   90.00
#
_symmetry.space_group_name_H-M   'P 1'
#
loop_
_entity.id
_entity.type
_entity.pdbx_description
1 polymer ?
#
loop_
_entity_poly.entity_id
_entity_poly.type
_entity_poly.pdbx_seq_one_letter_code
_entity_poly.pdbx_strand_id
1 'polypeptide(L)'
;EAQCKDALVALRSTLHARHSLFTRHNKNFCGQKQNTRAAEAAHRLDMKCKLAVLKYNMAQNALLILQGPGDWEQTLHELWTSDCVSLHRSVLEIDSSSEEEDSQPQGEGHKEVSWIWMQEGALSDGEDEALNQAVKLKWLKSRARSMRWREEGILVEEEMCHTLLSLEWQAHKWRGLGSEWEDLDPAGTEGVQAYAAHQVILYQCLGIHFRTL
;
A
#
# COMPACT_ATOMS: atom_id res chain seq x y z
N GLU A 1 -25.43 -21.48 -3.10
CA GLU A 1 -25.16 -20.13 -2.55
C GLU A 1 -25.00 -20.09 -1.02
N ALA A 2 -25.98 -20.52 -0.22
CA ALA A 2 -25.93 -20.41 1.25
C ALA A 2 -24.66 -21.02 1.88
N GLN A 3 -24.26 -22.22 1.45
CA GLN A 3 -23.02 -22.86 1.94
C GLN A 3 -21.75 -22.03 1.66
N CYS A 4 -21.69 -21.29 0.55
CA CYS A 4 -20.57 -20.40 0.24
C CYS A 4 -20.55 -19.22 1.23
N LYS A 5 -21.71 -18.61 1.49
CA LYS A 5 -21.85 -17.50 2.44
C LYS A 5 -21.47 -17.94 3.86
N ASP A 6 -21.93 -19.11 4.30
CA ASP A 6 -21.57 -19.68 5.61
C ASP A 6 -20.07 -19.96 5.73
N ALA A 7 -19.44 -20.49 4.68
CA ALA A 7 -18.00 -20.71 4.63
C ALA A 7 -17.21 -19.39 4.72
N LEU A 8 -17.68 -18.32 4.07
CA LEU A 8 -17.07 -16.99 4.16
C LEU A 8 -17.22 -16.38 5.57
N VAL A 9 -18.37 -16.54 6.23
CA VAL A 9 -18.55 -16.10 7.63
C VAL A 9 -17.58 -16.84 8.55
N ALA A 10 -17.45 -18.17 8.37
CA ALA A 10 -16.47 -18.96 9.10
C ALA A 10 -15.04 -18.48 8.85
N LEU A 11 -14.67 -18.20 7.59
CA LEU A 11 -13.36 -17.67 7.22
C LEU A 11 -13.08 -16.32 7.91
N ARG A 12 -14.00 -15.35 7.78
CA ARG A 12 -13.86 -14.01 8.39
C ARG A 12 -13.71 -14.10 9.91
N SER A 13 -14.51 -14.91 10.58
CA SER A 13 -14.41 -15.11 12.04
C SER A 13 -13.08 -15.74 12.45
N THR A 14 -12.56 -16.70 11.68
CA THR A 14 -11.23 -17.29 11.96
C THR A 14 -10.09 -16.31 11.73
N LEU A 15 -10.17 -15.45 10.70
CA LEU A 15 -9.20 -14.39 10.45
C LEU A 15 -9.21 -13.33 11.56
N HIS A 16 -10.41 -13.00 12.07
CA HIS A 16 -10.56 -12.09 13.20
C HIS A 16 -9.98 -12.70 14.49
N ALA A 17 -10.32 -13.95 14.81
CA ALA A 17 -9.76 -14.66 15.96
C ALA A 17 -8.24 -14.80 15.88
N ARG A 18 -7.68 -14.98 14.68
CA ARG A 18 -6.23 -15.01 14.45
C ARG A 18 -5.61 -13.66 14.78
N HIS A 19 -6.18 -12.57 14.27
CA HIS A 19 -5.69 -11.21 14.54
C HIS A 19 -5.74 -10.85 16.04
N SER A 20 -6.83 -11.19 16.74
CA SER A 20 -6.95 -10.93 18.17
C SER A 20 -5.96 -11.77 18.99
N LEU A 21 -5.69 -13.02 18.59
CA LEU A 21 -4.65 -13.86 19.19
C LEU A 21 -3.27 -13.20 19.05
N PHE A 22 -2.90 -12.75 17.85
CA PHE A 22 -1.62 -12.05 17.62
C PHE A 22 -1.51 -10.76 18.43
N THR A 23 -2.56 -9.95 18.43
CA THR A 23 -2.59 -8.70 19.22
C THR A 23 -2.41 -8.97 20.71
N ARG A 24 -3.03 -10.04 21.23
CA ARG A 24 -2.86 -10.48 22.61
C ARG A 24 -1.48 -11.07 22.84
N HIS A 25 -0.93 -11.80 21.87
CA HIS A 25 0.37 -12.44 21.98
C HIS A 25 1.49 -11.42 22.17
N ASN A 26 1.54 -10.44 21.28
CA ASN A 26 2.54 -9.37 21.32
C ASN A 26 2.49 -8.54 22.61
N LYS A 27 1.33 -8.44 23.27
CA LYS A 27 1.17 -7.66 24.50
C LYS A 27 1.49 -8.44 25.77
N ASN A 28 1.14 -9.73 25.81
CA ASN A 28 0.97 -10.45 27.08
C ASN A 28 1.77 -11.73 27.24
N PHE A 29 2.25 -12.37 26.17
CA PHE A 29 2.93 -13.66 26.33
C PHE A 29 4.43 -13.47 26.60
N CYS A 30 4.84 -13.96 27.77
CA CYS A 30 6.23 -13.99 28.19
C CYS A 30 6.64 -15.42 28.54
N GLY A 31 7.80 -15.85 28.04
CA GLY A 31 8.37 -17.16 28.35
C GLY A 31 7.84 -18.32 27.50
N GLN A 32 8.56 -19.45 27.57
CA GLN A 32 8.45 -20.55 26.60
C GLN A 32 7.08 -21.26 26.61
N LYS A 33 6.51 -21.56 27.79
CA LYS A 33 5.23 -22.30 27.90
C LYS A 33 4.04 -21.55 27.31
N GLN A 34 4.02 -20.23 27.45
CA GLN A 34 2.95 -19.40 26.90
C GLN A 34 3.09 -19.29 25.38
N ASN A 35 4.33 -19.16 24.89
CA ASN A 35 4.62 -19.15 23.46
C ASN A 35 4.24 -20.45 22.76
N THR A 36 4.52 -21.62 23.33
CA THR A 36 4.12 -22.90 22.73
C THR A 36 2.60 -23.03 22.62
N ARG A 37 1.87 -22.66 23.69
CA ARG A 37 0.38 -22.67 23.67
C ARG A 37 -0.20 -21.70 22.64
N ALA A 38 0.41 -20.52 22.50
CA ALA A 38 -0.01 -19.53 21.52
C ALA A 38 0.26 -20.04 20.09
N ALA A 39 1.41 -20.66 19.85
CA ALA A 39 1.75 -21.28 18.57
C ALA A 39 0.77 -22.41 18.20
N GLU A 40 0.43 -23.29 19.14
CA GLU A 40 -0.59 -24.33 18.92
C GLU A 40 -1.98 -23.75 18.62
N ALA A 41 -2.35 -22.65 19.30
CA ALA A 41 -3.61 -21.97 19.04
C ALA A 41 -3.63 -21.28 17.67
N ALA A 42 -2.51 -20.66 17.26
CA ALA A 42 -2.34 -20.09 15.92
C ALA A 42 -2.41 -21.17 14.84
N HIS A 43 -1.73 -22.31 15.03
CA HIS A 43 -1.79 -23.46 14.13
C HIS A 43 -3.22 -23.99 13.97
N ARG A 44 -3.98 -24.10 15.07
CA ARG A 44 -5.39 -24.51 15.01
C ARG A 44 -6.26 -23.53 14.22
N LEU A 45 -6.01 -22.23 14.34
CA LEU A 45 -6.72 -21.21 13.57
C LEU A 45 -6.33 -21.27 12.09
N ASP A 46 -5.06 -21.46 11.78
CA ASP A 46 -4.57 -21.62 10.40
C ASP A 46 -5.22 -22.84 9.71
N MET A 47 -5.28 -23.98 10.39
CA MET A 47 -5.98 -25.16 9.87
C MET A 47 -7.48 -24.89 9.64
N LYS A 48 -8.13 -24.15 10.55
CA LYS A 48 -9.54 -23.76 10.35
C LYS A 48 -9.72 -22.84 9.15
N CYS A 49 -8.82 -21.87 8.94
CA CYS A 49 -8.83 -21.02 7.74
C CYS A 49 -8.71 -21.89 6.49
N LYS A 50 -7.72 -22.79 6.42
CA LYS A 50 -7.53 -23.70 5.27
C LYS A 50 -8.77 -24.55 5.00
N LEU A 51 -9.39 -25.10 6.04
CA LEU A 51 -10.62 -25.87 5.91
C LEU A 51 -11.81 -25.03 5.43
N ALA A 52 -11.93 -23.78 5.88
CA ALA A 52 -12.97 -22.86 5.42
C ALA A 52 -12.79 -22.50 3.94
N VAL A 53 -11.55 -22.25 3.50
CA VAL A 53 -11.20 -22.03 2.08
C VAL A 53 -11.57 -23.23 1.23
N LEU A 54 -11.19 -24.44 1.64
CA LEU A 54 -11.53 -25.66 0.92
C LEU A 54 -13.05 -25.85 0.81
N LYS A 55 -13.79 -25.64 1.91
CA LYS A 55 -15.26 -25.71 1.89
C LYS A 55 -15.87 -24.69 0.94
N TYR A 56 -15.36 -23.47 0.93
CA TYR A 56 -15.83 -22.42 0.02
C TYR A 56 -15.60 -22.82 -1.45
N ASN A 57 -14.37 -23.23 -1.81
CA ASN A 57 -14.02 -23.61 -3.17
C ASN A 57 -14.82 -24.84 -3.64
N MET A 58 -15.03 -25.83 -2.76
CA MET A 58 -15.89 -26.98 -3.07
C MET A 58 -17.35 -26.56 -3.31
N ALA A 59 -17.89 -25.68 -2.45
CA ALA A 59 -19.25 -25.19 -2.59
C ALA A 59 -19.43 -24.32 -3.84
N GLN A 60 -18.44 -23.50 -4.18
CA GLN A 60 -18.43 -22.68 -5.40
C GLN A 60 -18.36 -23.55 -6.66
N ASN A 61 -17.50 -24.57 -6.69
CA ASN A 61 -17.44 -25.52 -7.80
C ASN A 61 -18.75 -26.28 -7.98
N ALA A 62 -19.37 -26.73 -6.88
CA ALA A 62 -20.67 -27.38 -6.93
C ALA A 62 -21.76 -26.44 -7.46
N LEU A 63 -21.70 -25.16 -7.06
CA LEU A 63 -22.62 -24.13 -7.52
C LEU A 63 -22.44 -23.87 -9.02
N LEU A 64 -21.21 -23.77 -9.51
CA LEU A 64 -20.89 -23.63 -10.93
C LEU A 64 -21.43 -24.80 -11.76
N ILE A 65 -21.31 -26.04 -11.27
CA ILE A 65 -21.84 -27.23 -11.95
C ILE A 65 -23.37 -27.23 -12.00
N LEU A 66 -24.04 -26.77 -10.93
CA LEU A 66 -25.50 -26.86 -10.80
C LEU A 66 -26.25 -25.71 -11.48
N GLN A 67 -25.78 -24.47 -11.33
CA GLN A 67 -26.44 -23.27 -11.85
C GLN A 67 -25.81 -22.75 -13.14
N GLY A 68 -24.54 -23.08 -13.42
CA GLY A 68 -23.78 -22.46 -14.50
C GLY A 68 -23.35 -21.02 -14.18
N PRO A 69 -22.62 -20.36 -15.11
CA PRO A 69 -22.19 -18.98 -14.93
C PRO A 69 -23.40 -18.03 -14.87
N GLY A 70 -23.39 -17.10 -13.93
CA GLY A 70 -24.51 -16.17 -13.69
C GLY A 70 -24.16 -15.03 -12.74
N ASP A 71 -25.16 -14.23 -12.38
CA ASP A 71 -24.98 -13.00 -11.57
C ASP A 71 -24.28 -13.24 -10.22
N TRP A 72 -24.35 -14.47 -9.71
CA TRP A 72 -23.69 -14.85 -8.47
C TRP A 72 -22.15 -14.75 -8.54
N GLU A 73 -21.53 -14.85 -9.72
CA GLU A 73 -20.07 -14.69 -9.91
C GLU A 73 -19.57 -13.28 -9.57
N GLN A 74 -20.43 -12.26 -9.68
CA GLN A 74 -20.09 -10.88 -9.30
C GLN A 74 -19.94 -10.73 -7.78
N THR A 75 -20.52 -11.64 -7.01
CA THR A 75 -20.53 -11.57 -5.54
C THR A 75 -19.67 -12.65 -4.87
N LEU A 76 -19.49 -13.79 -5.54
CA LEU A 76 -18.75 -14.95 -5.04
C LEU A 76 -17.59 -15.25 -6.00
N HIS A 77 -16.48 -14.54 -5.81
CA HIS A 77 -15.26 -14.73 -6.59
C HIS A 77 -14.51 -15.99 -6.16
N GLU A 78 -13.66 -16.51 -7.05
CA GLU A 78 -12.70 -17.58 -6.71
C GLU A 78 -11.78 -17.11 -5.58
N LEU A 79 -11.67 -17.94 -4.54
CA LEU A 79 -10.92 -17.57 -3.34
C LEU A 79 -9.49 -18.09 -3.44
N TRP A 80 -8.55 -17.14 -3.56
CA TRP A 80 -7.12 -17.43 -3.53
C TRP A 80 -6.56 -17.34 -2.11
N THR A 81 -5.44 -18.02 -1.87
CA THR A 81 -4.73 -17.90 -0.58
C THR A 81 -4.30 -16.45 -0.29
N SER A 82 -4.04 -15.66 -1.33
CA SER A 82 -3.73 -14.22 -1.24
C SER A 82 -4.88 -13.37 -0.71
N ASP A 83 -6.12 -13.82 -0.86
CA ASP A 83 -7.31 -13.12 -0.37
C ASP A 83 -7.59 -13.40 1.11
N CYS A 84 -6.94 -14.42 1.69
CA CYS A 84 -7.14 -14.83 3.08
C CYS A 84 -6.41 -13.93 4.08
N VAL A 85 -6.62 -12.62 3.96
CA VAL A 85 -5.94 -11.59 4.74
C VAL A 85 -6.92 -10.93 5.71
N SER A 86 -6.46 -10.71 6.95
CA SER A 86 -7.25 -10.02 7.96
C SER A 86 -7.50 -8.56 7.57
N LEU A 87 -8.70 -8.06 7.82
CA LEU A 87 -9.07 -6.65 7.61
C LEU A 87 -8.09 -5.69 8.30
N HIS A 88 -7.61 -6.07 9.48
CA HIS A 88 -6.75 -5.19 10.26
C HIS A 88 -5.35 -5.05 9.65
N ARG A 89 -4.90 -5.99 8.78
CA ARG A 89 -3.51 -6.18 8.28
C ARG A 89 -2.56 -5.14 8.88
N SER A 90 -2.28 -5.35 10.17
CA SER A 90 -1.56 -4.35 10.95
C SER A 90 -0.16 -4.26 10.38
N VAL A 91 0.38 -3.04 10.45
CA VAL A 91 1.77 -2.61 10.26
C VAL A 91 2.80 -3.45 11.05
N LEU A 92 2.37 -4.48 11.78
CA LEU A 92 3.19 -5.32 12.64
C LEU A 92 2.84 -6.81 12.44
N GLU A 93 2.90 -7.29 11.20
CA GLU A 93 3.29 -8.68 10.96
C GLU A 93 4.80 -8.77 11.25
N ILE A 94 5.15 -8.90 12.54
CA ILE A 94 6.47 -9.37 12.93
C ILE A 94 6.53 -10.84 12.52
N ASP A 95 7.17 -11.06 11.39
CA ASP A 95 8.10 -12.15 11.14
C ASP A 95 7.57 -13.55 11.48
N SER A 96 6.86 -14.15 10.52
CA SER A 96 6.66 -15.59 10.50
C SER A 96 7.96 -16.26 10.08
N SER A 97 8.95 -16.36 10.99
CA SER A 97 9.93 -17.46 11.08
C SER A 97 10.30 -18.18 9.77
N SER A 98 10.69 -17.43 8.74
CA SER A 98 11.28 -17.96 7.53
C SER A 98 12.44 -17.04 7.21
N GLU A 99 13.64 -17.52 7.50
CA GLU A 99 14.92 -16.94 7.08
C GLU A 99 15.06 -17.04 5.55
N GLU A 100 14.14 -16.43 4.82
CA GLU A 100 14.25 -16.20 3.39
C GLU A 100 13.98 -14.70 3.17
N GLU A 101 15.00 -14.02 2.64
CA GLU A 101 14.94 -12.64 2.21
C GLU A 101 13.69 -12.40 1.36
N ASP A 102 12.74 -11.57 1.81
CA ASP A 102 11.92 -10.84 0.85
C ASP A 102 11.24 -9.60 1.44
N SER A 103 11.76 -8.45 1.01
CA SER A 103 10.98 -7.27 0.64
C SER A 103 9.66 -7.06 1.39
N GLN A 104 9.71 -6.60 2.65
CA GLN A 104 8.55 -5.91 3.23
C GLN A 104 8.20 -4.75 2.29
N PRO A 105 7.02 -4.72 1.64
CA PRO A 105 6.67 -3.60 0.79
C PRO A 105 6.54 -2.37 1.71
N GLN A 106 7.56 -1.51 1.63
CA GLN A 106 7.67 -0.22 2.31
C GLN A 106 6.60 0.71 1.73
N GLY A 107 5.35 0.48 2.11
CA GLY A 107 4.22 1.26 1.64
C GLY A 107 2.88 0.58 1.90
N GLU A 108 1.96 1.31 2.54
CA GLU A 108 0.52 0.97 2.53
C GLU A 108 -0.17 1.44 1.24
N GLY A 109 0.56 2.06 0.29
CA GLY A 109 0.03 2.77 -0.88
C GLY A 109 -0.81 1.90 -1.82
N HIS A 110 -0.29 0.74 -2.22
CA HIS A 110 -0.94 -0.20 -3.16
C HIS A 110 -1.72 -1.34 -2.46
N LYS A 111 -1.88 -1.29 -1.13
CA LYS A 111 -2.53 -2.38 -0.39
C LYS A 111 -4.04 -2.21 -0.41
N GLU A 112 -4.71 -3.05 -1.19
CA GLU A 112 -6.16 -3.13 -1.24
C GLU A 112 -6.73 -4.04 -0.14
N VAL A 113 -7.98 -3.76 0.24
CA VAL A 113 -8.74 -4.61 1.17
C VAL A 113 -9.27 -5.79 0.36
N SER A 114 -9.02 -7.02 0.82
CA SER A 114 -9.50 -8.20 0.10
C SER A 114 -11.03 -8.17 -0.07
N TRP A 115 -11.50 -8.61 -1.22
CA TRP A 115 -12.91 -8.61 -1.62
C TRP A 115 -13.81 -9.35 -0.61
N ILE A 116 -13.26 -10.32 0.14
CA ILE A 116 -13.99 -11.02 1.21
C ILE A 116 -14.54 -10.06 2.26
N TRP A 117 -13.99 -8.85 2.41
CA TRP A 117 -14.46 -7.82 3.33
C TRP A 117 -15.34 -6.75 2.67
N MET A 118 -15.45 -6.75 1.34
CA MET A 118 -16.21 -5.77 0.55
C MET A 118 -17.65 -6.21 0.28
N GLN A 119 -17.99 -7.46 0.62
CA GLN A 119 -19.33 -8.02 0.41
C GLN A 119 -20.34 -7.49 1.45
N GLU A 120 -21.59 -7.28 1.03
CA GLU A 120 -22.69 -6.96 1.93
C GLU A 120 -22.89 -8.07 2.97
N GLY A 121 -23.01 -7.69 4.25
CA GLY A 121 -23.04 -8.63 5.38
C GLY A 121 -21.68 -9.24 5.78
N ALA A 122 -20.56 -8.81 5.17
CA ALA A 122 -19.22 -9.19 5.65
C ALA A 122 -18.87 -8.57 7.00
N LEU A 123 -19.44 -7.40 7.25
CA LEU A 123 -19.47 -6.74 8.54
C LEU A 123 -20.74 -7.24 9.21
N SER A 124 -20.62 -7.94 10.34
CA SER A 124 -21.76 -8.36 11.18
C SER A 124 -22.74 -7.20 11.42
N ASP A 125 -23.93 -7.44 11.98
CA ASP A 125 -25.00 -6.46 12.29
C ASP A 125 -24.59 -5.34 13.29
N GLY A 126 -23.30 -5.07 13.44
CA GLY A 126 -22.74 -4.05 14.31
C GLY A 126 -22.36 -4.59 15.69
N GLU A 127 -22.58 -5.87 15.97
CA GLU A 127 -22.27 -6.47 17.28
C GLU A 127 -20.76 -6.56 17.55
N ASP A 128 -19.95 -6.74 16.52
CA ASP A 128 -18.49 -6.82 16.65
C ASP A 128 -17.86 -5.41 16.60
N GLU A 129 -17.76 -4.80 17.78
CA GLU A 129 -17.16 -3.48 17.95
C GLU A 129 -15.69 -3.45 17.50
N ALA A 130 -14.94 -4.54 17.65
CA ALA A 130 -13.54 -4.61 17.20
C ALA A 130 -13.44 -4.60 15.68
N LEU A 131 -14.33 -5.32 14.99
CA LEU A 131 -14.45 -5.27 13.54
C LEU A 131 -14.87 -3.87 13.05
N ASN A 132 -15.89 -3.27 13.68
CA ASN A 132 -16.36 -1.92 13.35
C ASN A 132 -15.24 -0.88 13.49
N GLN A 133 -14.45 -0.97 14.57
CA GLN A 133 -13.29 -0.11 14.76
C GLN A 133 -12.24 -0.32 13.66
N ALA A 134 -11.96 -1.57 13.28
CA ALA A 134 -11.03 -1.86 12.19
C ALA A 134 -11.49 -1.26 10.85
N VAL A 135 -12.78 -1.35 10.52
CA VAL A 135 -13.36 -0.72 9.32
C VAL A 135 -13.24 0.81 9.39
N LYS A 136 -13.63 1.42 10.52
CA LYS A 136 -13.52 2.88 10.72
C LYS A 136 -12.08 3.36 10.57
N LEU A 137 -11.11 2.64 11.14
CA LEU A 137 -9.68 2.94 11.00
C LEU A 137 -9.21 2.81 9.54
N LYS A 138 -9.61 1.75 8.83
CA LYS A 138 -9.28 1.61 7.40
C LYS A 138 -9.87 2.73 6.58
N TRP A 139 -11.12 3.10 6.82
CA TRP A 139 -11.77 4.22 6.15
C TRP A 139 -11.05 5.54 6.43
N LEU A 140 -10.73 5.84 7.71
CA LEU A 140 -9.99 7.05 8.08
C LEU A 140 -8.61 7.10 7.41
N LYS A 141 -7.87 5.98 7.37
CA LYS A 141 -6.59 5.88 6.66
C LYS A 141 -6.75 6.11 5.15
N SER A 142 -7.74 5.50 4.52
CA SER A 142 -8.02 5.68 3.08
C SER A 142 -8.44 7.12 2.76
N ARG A 143 -9.26 7.74 3.61
CA ARG A 143 -9.65 9.14 3.50
C ARG A 143 -8.46 10.08 3.65
N ALA A 144 -7.61 9.85 4.65
CA ALA A 144 -6.39 10.63 4.85
C ALA A 144 -5.42 10.51 3.67
N ARG A 145 -5.32 9.32 3.04
CA ARG A 145 -4.54 9.13 1.81
C ARG A 145 -5.13 9.88 0.63
N SER A 146 -6.46 9.81 0.45
CA SER A 146 -7.15 10.55 -0.60
C SER A 146 -6.98 12.07 -0.44
N MET A 147 -7.07 12.59 0.79
CA MET A 147 -6.80 14.00 1.08
C MET A 147 -5.36 14.38 0.75
N ARG A 148 -4.37 13.58 1.20
CA ARG A 148 -2.96 13.80 0.86
C ARG A 148 -2.70 13.76 -0.63
N TRP A 149 -3.21 12.77 -1.37
CA TRP A 149 -3.04 12.73 -2.82
C TRP A 149 -3.63 13.95 -3.53
N ARG A 150 -4.73 14.51 -3.00
CA ARG A 150 -5.28 15.76 -3.52
C ARG A 150 -4.36 16.95 -3.26
N GLU A 151 -3.77 17.02 -2.07
CA GLU A 151 -2.77 18.05 -1.72
C GLU A 151 -1.50 17.91 -2.58
N GLU A 152 -0.96 16.69 -2.69
CA GLU A 152 0.20 16.38 -3.52
C GLU A 152 -0.04 16.74 -4.98
N GLY A 153 -1.24 16.50 -5.53
CA GLY A 153 -1.57 16.93 -6.89
C GLY A 153 -1.41 18.45 -7.08
N ILE A 154 -1.87 19.25 -6.12
CA ILE A 154 -1.73 20.71 -6.14
C ILE A 154 -0.25 21.11 -5.96
N LEU A 155 0.47 20.45 -5.04
CA LEU A 155 1.88 20.72 -4.78
C LEU A 155 2.75 20.39 -5.99
N VAL A 156 2.49 19.29 -6.70
CA VAL A 156 3.24 18.90 -7.89
C VAL A 156 3.07 19.93 -9.01
N GLU A 157 1.86 20.46 -9.21
CA GLU A 157 1.64 21.54 -10.19
C GLU A 157 2.48 22.78 -9.83
N GLU A 158 2.48 23.19 -8.57
CA GLU A 158 3.29 24.32 -8.09
C GLU A 158 4.80 24.02 -8.17
N GLU A 159 5.24 22.80 -7.86
CA GLU A 159 6.63 22.37 -8.02
C GLU A 159 7.06 22.38 -9.49
N MET A 160 6.19 21.97 -10.42
CA MET A 160 6.46 22.09 -11.86
C MET A 160 6.64 23.55 -12.28
N CYS A 161 5.84 24.48 -11.75
CA CYS A 161 6.06 25.91 -11.99
C CYS A 161 7.36 26.42 -11.34
N HIS A 162 7.62 26.06 -10.09
CA HIS A 162 8.82 26.45 -9.36
C HIS A 162 10.11 25.91 -9.99
N THR A 163 10.09 24.69 -10.53
CA THR A 163 11.24 24.13 -11.24
C THR A 163 11.57 24.96 -12.47
N LEU A 164 10.59 25.36 -13.28
CA LEU A 164 10.81 26.24 -14.43
C LEU A 164 11.38 27.61 -14.02
N LEU A 165 10.78 28.24 -13.00
CA LEU A 165 11.26 29.52 -12.48
C LEU A 165 12.69 29.42 -11.91
N SER A 166 12.99 28.33 -11.22
CA SER A 166 14.33 28.06 -10.69
C SER A 166 15.35 27.90 -11.82
N LEU A 167 15.02 27.15 -12.90
CA LEU A 167 15.89 26.99 -14.06
C LEU A 167 16.15 28.33 -14.77
N GLU A 168 15.12 29.15 -14.94
CA GLU A 168 15.27 30.51 -15.49
C GLU A 168 16.17 31.38 -14.61
N TRP A 169 15.94 31.36 -13.29
CA TRP A 169 16.75 32.09 -12.34
C TRP A 169 18.22 31.65 -12.37
N GLN A 170 18.49 30.34 -12.43
CA GLN A 170 19.84 29.81 -12.56
C GLN A 170 20.51 30.28 -13.86
N ALA A 171 19.78 30.24 -14.99
CA ALA A 171 20.30 30.75 -16.26
C ALA A 171 20.64 32.26 -16.17
N HIS A 172 19.81 33.04 -15.50
CA HIS A 172 20.10 34.46 -15.25
C HIS A 172 21.33 34.66 -14.35
N LYS A 173 21.47 33.87 -13.28
CA LYS A 173 22.62 33.92 -12.38
C LYS A 173 23.92 33.60 -13.10
N TRP A 174 23.95 32.53 -13.90
CA TRP A 174 25.14 32.16 -14.68
C TRP A 174 25.54 33.22 -15.70
N ARG A 175 24.58 33.98 -16.25
CA ARG A 175 24.88 35.11 -17.13
C ARG A 175 25.64 36.24 -16.41
N GLY A 176 25.30 36.53 -15.15
CA GLY A 176 26.01 37.51 -14.33
C GLY A 176 27.42 37.05 -13.93
N LEU A 177 27.52 35.78 -13.52
CA LEU A 177 28.79 35.17 -13.10
C LEU A 177 29.86 35.15 -14.20
N GLY A 178 29.49 35.16 -15.49
CA GLY A 178 30.45 35.23 -16.60
C GLY A 178 31.22 36.56 -16.68
N SER A 179 30.72 37.62 -16.05
CA SER A 179 31.30 38.98 -16.08
C SER A 179 31.86 39.46 -14.73
N GLU A 180 31.67 38.69 -13.65
CA GLU A 180 32.02 39.11 -12.28
C GLU A 180 33.48 38.85 -11.87
N TRP A 181 34.25 38.12 -12.67
CA TRP A 181 35.62 37.75 -12.33
C TRP A 181 36.62 38.76 -12.89
N GLU A 182 37.01 39.72 -12.06
CA GLU A 182 38.18 40.58 -12.26
C GLU A 182 39.39 39.87 -11.60
N ASP A 183 40.58 39.89 -12.24
CA ASP A 183 41.84 39.20 -11.84
C ASP A 183 42.21 37.87 -12.54
N LEU A 184 41.61 37.52 -13.69
CA LEU A 184 42.05 36.37 -14.50
C LEU A 184 42.87 36.78 -15.74
N ASP A 185 43.81 35.92 -16.12
CA ASP A 185 44.52 35.95 -17.41
C ASP A 185 43.50 35.87 -18.59
N PRO A 186 43.77 36.42 -19.79
CA PRO A 186 42.80 36.44 -20.89
C PRO A 186 42.25 35.06 -21.25
N ALA A 187 43.08 34.01 -21.21
CA ALA A 187 42.64 32.63 -21.43
C ALA A 187 41.69 32.12 -20.33
N GLY A 188 41.90 32.55 -19.08
CA GLY A 188 41.01 32.26 -17.96
C GLY A 188 39.67 32.98 -18.07
N THR A 189 39.68 34.25 -18.51
CA THR A 189 38.44 35.02 -18.74
C THR A 189 37.59 34.40 -19.86
N GLU A 190 38.22 33.96 -20.95
CA GLU A 190 37.55 33.27 -22.05
C GLU A 190 36.95 31.94 -21.61
N GLY A 191 37.68 31.15 -20.81
CA GLY A 191 37.21 29.88 -20.27
C GLY A 191 35.99 30.03 -19.34
N VAL A 192 36.02 31.03 -18.44
CA VAL A 192 34.90 31.33 -17.54
C VAL A 192 33.67 31.79 -18.33
N GLN A 193 33.85 32.66 -19.32
CA GLN A 193 32.76 33.11 -20.19
C GLN A 193 32.16 31.95 -21.00
N ALA A 194 33.00 31.10 -21.58
CA ALA A 194 32.55 29.93 -22.33
C ALA A 194 31.78 28.94 -21.45
N TYR A 195 32.28 28.67 -20.24
CA TYR A 195 31.60 27.78 -19.29
C TYR A 195 30.27 28.37 -18.80
N ALA A 196 30.25 29.66 -18.45
CA ALA A 196 29.02 30.35 -18.05
C ALA A 196 27.98 30.33 -19.18
N ALA A 197 28.38 30.61 -20.43
CA ALA A 197 27.51 30.53 -21.59
C ALA A 197 26.95 29.11 -21.81
N HIS A 198 27.79 28.08 -21.63
CA HIS A 198 27.34 26.69 -21.71
C HIS A 198 26.31 26.35 -20.62
N GLN A 199 26.52 26.79 -19.37
CA GLN A 199 25.56 26.59 -18.28
C GLN A 199 24.22 27.28 -18.57
N VAL A 200 24.24 28.52 -19.08
CA VAL A 200 23.03 29.24 -19.48
C VAL A 200 22.21 28.43 -20.49
N ILE A 201 22.87 27.91 -21.55
CA ILE A 201 22.21 27.10 -22.58
C ILE A 201 21.62 25.83 -21.95
N LEU A 202 22.37 25.14 -21.09
CA LEU A 202 21.90 23.92 -20.42
C LEU A 202 20.61 24.15 -19.63
N TYR A 203 20.56 25.18 -18.79
CA TYR A 203 19.37 25.50 -17.99
C TYR A 203 18.18 25.92 -18.87
N GLN A 204 18.42 26.65 -19.96
CA GLN A 204 17.39 27.01 -20.93
C GLN A 204 16.82 25.77 -21.65
N CYS A 205 17.68 24.85 -22.09
CA CYS A 205 17.28 23.60 -22.72
C CYS A 205 16.46 22.72 -21.76
N LEU A 206 16.86 22.61 -20.49
CA LEU A 206 16.07 21.91 -19.46
C LEU A 206 14.70 22.57 -19.26
N GLY A 207 14.64 23.90 -19.19
CA GLY A 207 13.37 24.63 -19.06
C GLY A 207 12.44 24.40 -20.25
N ILE A 208 12.97 24.39 -21.48
CA ILE A 208 12.18 24.06 -22.68
C ILE A 208 11.67 22.62 -22.60
N HIS A 209 12.52 21.66 -22.22
CA HIS A 209 12.13 20.26 -22.10
C HIS A 209 10.99 20.06 -21.10
N PHE A 210 11.10 20.62 -19.89
CA PHE A 210 10.07 20.46 -18.86
C PHE A 210 8.75 21.16 -19.20
N ARG A 211 8.74 22.19 -20.06
CA ARG A 211 7.50 22.80 -20.58
C ARG A 211 6.79 21.94 -21.63
N THR A 212 7.50 20.99 -22.25
CA THR A 212 6.96 20.12 -23.31
C THR A 212 6.48 18.75 -22.82
N LEU A 213 6.72 18.43 -21.54
CA LEU A 213 6.18 17.25 -20.87
C LEU A 213 4.76 17.53 -20.38
#